data_AF-A0AAN6PDS7-F1
#
_entry.id   AF-A0AAN6PDS7-F1
#
_cell.length_a   1.000
_cell.length_b   1.000
_cell.length_c   1.000
_cell.angle_alpha   90.00
_cell.angle_beta   90.00
_cell.angle_gamma   90.00
#
_symmetry.space_group_name_H-M   'P 1'
#
loop_
_entity.id
_entity.type
_entity.pdbx_description
1 polymer ?
#
loop_
_entity_poly.entity_id
_entity_poly.type
_entity_poly.pdbx_seq_one_letter_code
_entity_poly.pdbx_strand_id
1 'polypeptide(L)'
;MNHPSEEFPVNLVCSSLRQRPAWSSTATQLLQSDGRRWREAHLGTHDIALTIPDPHTEENHDTFRLLLLSPEDLTNPRTLPRIQHLHRLSNGRNTALLFFLESQNGAQPAMQPFMDLHITLHSHNCPMPIIPLASSSAETDNSHASPAAAGRALQTFRSSLVASRGAARRRWPVDTAGDLLPYCTTTATTTTTNNNNETGSSSSSSTSVPAAGLSRRAVEVLSGRWFSFGELLRDGVATEEGRREVREAVGDAEGEGVVAFWGFEFATAG
;
A
#
# COMPACT_ATOMS: atom_id res chain seq x y z
N MET A 1 37.26 23.98 4.67
CA MET A 1 36.43 22.77 4.79
C MET A 1 35.03 23.17 4.37
N ASN A 2 34.61 22.79 3.15
CA ASN A 2 33.24 23.00 2.71
C ASN A 2 32.39 21.97 3.45
N HIS A 3 31.52 22.44 4.35
CA HIS A 3 30.45 21.60 4.86
C HIS A 3 29.65 21.09 3.65
N PRO A 4 29.40 19.78 3.52
CA PRO A 4 28.40 19.33 2.56
C PRO A 4 27.11 20.05 2.95
N SER A 5 26.62 20.91 2.05
CA SER A 5 25.33 21.53 2.21
C SER A 5 24.32 20.40 2.43
N GLU A 6 23.75 20.30 3.63
CA GLU A 6 22.67 19.38 3.93
C GLU A 6 21.62 19.53 2.83
N GLU A 7 21.54 18.55 1.93
CA GLU A 7 20.51 18.51 0.90
C GLU A 7 19.22 18.11 1.61
N PHE A 8 18.54 19.09 2.19
CA PHE A 8 17.23 18.87 2.80
C PHE A 8 16.29 18.20 1.79
N PRO A 9 15.33 17.39 2.28
CA PRO A 9 14.36 16.71 1.44
C PRO A 9 13.64 17.66 0.47
N VAL A 10 13.71 17.33 -0.82
CA VAL A 10 13.14 18.10 -1.93
C VAL A 10 11.91 17.37 -2.47
N ASN A 11 10.81 18.09 -2.70
CA ASN A 11 9.66 17.55 -3.42
C ASN A 11 9.95 17.61 -4.93
N LEU A 12 9.50 16.62 -5.68
CA LEU A 12 9.77 16.55 -7.11
C LEU A 12 8.50 16.73 -7.94
N VAL A 13 8.61 17.49 -9.03
CA VAL A 13 7.59 17.59 -10.09
C VAL A 13 8.15 16.98 -11.36
N CYS A 14 7.36 16.13 -12.03
CA CYS A 14 7.74 15.56 -13.31
C CYS A 14 7.79 16.64 -14.40
N SER A 15 8.88 16.68 -15.17
CA SER A 15 9.04 17.66 -16.25
C SER A 15 7.97 17.57 -17.33
N SER A 16 7.41 16.38 -17.57
CA SER A 16 6.31 16.20 -18.54
C SER A 16 4.99 16.82 -18.08
N LEU A 17 4.85 17.17 -16.79
CA LEU A 17 3.62 17.75 -16.26
C LEU A 17 3.30 19.12 -16.89
N ARG A 18 4.33 19.89 -17.26
CA ARG A 18 4.18 21.17 -17.97
C ARG A 18 3.59 21.03 -19.37
N GLN A 19 3.76 19.87 -19.99
CA GLN A 19 3.28 19.59 -21.34
C GLN A 19 1.80 19.21 -21.37
N ARG A 20 1.18 19.01 -20.19
CA ARG A 20 -0.23 18.61 -20.05
C ARG A 20 -1.06 19.85 -19.76
N PRO A 21 -1.93 20.31 -20.68
CA PRO A 21 -2.67 21.56 -20.52
C PRO A 21 -3.45 21.67 -19.20
N ALA A 22 -4.02 20.57 -18.71
CA ALA A 22 -4.74 20.52 -17.44
C ALA A 22 -3.86 20.79 -16.20
N TRP A 23 -2.55 20.61 -16.31
CA TRP A 23 -1.63 20.62 -15.17
C TRP A 23 -0.45 21.58 -15.33
N SER A 24 -0.32 22.22 -16.49
CA SER A 24 0.83 23.07 -16.82
C SER A 24 1.00 24.24 -15.85
N SER A 25 -0.11 24.89 -15.50
CA SER A 25 -0.11 25.97 -14.52
C SER A 25 0.16 25.47 -13.11
N THR A 26 -0.37 24.31 -12.73
CA THR A 26 -0.09 23.68 -11.43
C THR A 26 1.41 23.38 -11.29
N ALA A 27 2.03 22.79 -12.31
CA ALA A 27 3.47 22.51 -12.32
C ALA A 27 4.30 23.80 -12.13
N THR A 28 3.92 24.86 -12.85
CA THR A 28 4.59 26.17 -12.76
C THR A 28 4.47 26.77 -11.37
N GLN A 29 3.26 26.75 -10.78
CA GLN A 29 3.02 27.27 -9.44
C GLN A 29 3.76 26.50 -8.36
N LEU A 30 3.82 25.16 -8.45
CA LEU A 30 4.59 24.35 -7.49
C LEU A 30 6.06 24.74 -7.53
N LEU A 31 6.63 24.88 -8.74
CA LEU A 31 8.04 25.25 -8.91
C LEU A 31 8.34 26.71 -8.53
N GLN A 32 7.35 27.60 -8.59
CA GLN A 32 7.45 28.99 -8.15
C GLN A 32 7.07 29.21 -6.68
N SER A 33 6.55 28.19 -5.98
CA SER A 33 6.07 28.35 -4.61
C SER A 33 7.24 28.59 -3.64
N ASP A 34 7.34 29.82 -3.14
CA ASP A 34 8.37 30.19 -2.19
C ASP A 34 8.26 29.38 -0.89
N GLY A 35 9.39 28.84 -0.44
CA GLY A 35 9.51 28.11 0.83
C GLY A 35 9.32 26.59 0.75
N ARG A 36 8.94 26.04 -0.41
CA ARG A 36 8.89 24.58 -0.62
C ARG A 36 9.89 24.23 -1.69
N ARG A 37 10.93 23.48 -1.33
CA ARG A 37 11.98 23.01 -2.23
C ARG A 37 11.36 22.06 -3.25
N TRP A 38 10.74 22.60 -4.28
CA TRP A 38 10.27 21.86 -5.44
C TRP A 38 11.39 21.86 -6.48
N ARG A 39 11.67 20.69 -7.03
CA ARG A 39 12.63 20.54 -8.12
C ARG A 39 11.98 19.77 -9.25
N GLU A 40 12.28 20.18 -10.46
CA GLU A 40 11.83 19.49 -11.65
C GLU A 40 12.75 18.28 -11.91
N ALA A 41 12.16 17.13 -12.19
CA ALA A 41 12.89 15.88 -12.44
C ALA A 41 12.13 15.00 -13.44
N HIS A 42 12.81 14.03 -14.04
CA HIS A 42 12.15 13.00 -14.84
C HIS A 42 11.77 11.82 -13.94
N LEU A 43 10.49 11.71 -13.59
CA LEU A 43 10.01 10.72 -12.62
C LEU A 43 9.58 9.39 -13.25
N GLY A 44 9.28 9.39 -14.55
CA GLY A 44 8.88 8.21 -15.35
C GLY A 44 7.49 7.66 -15.02
N THR A 45 7.17 7.47 -13.74
CA THR A 45 6.07 6.61 -13.28
C THR A 45 4.95 7.39 -12.60
N HIS A 46 5.25 8.58 -12.07
CA HIS A 46 4.34 9.47 -11.36
C HIS A 46 4.60 10.92 -11.77
N ASP A 47 3.72 11.83 -11.35
CA ASP A 47 3.83 13.25 -11.70
C ASP A 47 4.42 14.08 -10.56
N ILE A 48 4.18 13.68 -9.31
CA ILE A 48 4.64 14.40 -8.12
C ILE A 48 5.19 13.42 -7.08
N ALA A 49 6.39 13.70 -6.56
CA ALA A 49 6.96 13.02 -5.41
C ALA A 49 6.98 13.99 -4.22
N LEU A 50 6.20 13.69 -3.18
CA LEU A 50 6.18 14.44 -1.94
C LEU A 50 7.09 13.77 -0.93
N THR A 51 8.00 14.56 -0.35
CA THR A 51 8.84 14.08 0.73
C THR A 51 8.15 14.36 2.06
N ILE A 52 7.86 13.27 2.76
CA ILE A 52 7.16 13.24 4.03
C ILE A 52 8.20 13.01 5.13
N PRO A 53 8.49 14.01 5.97
CA PRO A 53 9.44 13.84 7.05
C PRO A 53 8.95 12.77 8.04
N ASP A 54 9.88 11.94 8.52
CA ASP A 54 9.60 11.09 9.65
C ASP A 54 9.59 11.94 10.94
N PRO A 55 8.53 11.90 11.75
CA PRO A 55 8.44 12.73 12.95
C PRO A 55 9.44 12.34 14.05
N HIS A 56 10.11 11.19 13.93
CA HIS A 56 11.01 10.65 14.95
C HIS A 56 12.48 10.65 14.55
N THR A 57 12.77 10.80 13.25
CA THR A 57 14.14 10.81 12.74
C THR A 57 14.28 11.90 11.69
N GLU A 58 15.14 12.89 11.95
CA GLU A 58 15.36 13.99 11.01
C GLU A 58 16.02 13.51 9.71
N GLU A 59 16.70 12.37 9.74
CA GLU A 59 17.42 11.81 8.60
C GLU A 59 16.55 10.92 7.69
N ASN A 60 15.43 10.39 8.19
CA ASN A 60 14.56 9.54 7.37
C ASN A 60 13.37 10.31 6.81
N HIS A 61 13.13 10.06 5.53
CA HIS A 61 11.98 10.61 4.84
C HIS A 61 11.33 9.55 3.97
N ASP A 62 10.01 9.51 4.01
CA ASP A 62 9.24 8.70 3.08
C ASP A 62 8.87 9.51 1.84
N THR A 63 8.78 8.82 0.72
CA THR A 63 8.29 9.41 -0.53
C THR A 63 6.86 8.98 -0.79
N PHE A 64 5.96 9.96 -0.87
CA PHE A 64 4.59 9.77 -1.33
C PHE A 64 4.46 10.17 -2.79
N ARG A 65 3.97 9.27 -3.65
CA ARG A 65 3.92 9.45 -5.10
C ARG A 65 2.49 9.69 -5.57
N LEU A 66 2.33 10.69 -6.42
CA LEU A 66 1.04 11.09 -6.95
C LEU A 66 1.06 11.05 -8.47
N LEU A 67 0.04 10.41 -9.05
CA LEU A 67 -0.25 10.51 -10.47
C LEU A 67 -1.45 11.43 -10.65
N LEU A 68 -1.26 12.50 -11.41
CA LEU A 68 -2.29 13.49 -11.68
C LEU A 68 -3.04 13.03 -12.92
N LEU A 69 -4.38 13.08 -12.91
CA LEU A 69 -5.23 12.62 -13.99
C LEU A 69 -6.38 13.60 -14.22
N SER A 70 -6.61 13.98 -15.47
CA SER A 70 -7.82 14.64 -15.94
C SER A 70 -8.66 13.66 -16.77
N PRO A 71 -9.93 14.00 -17.09
CA PRO A 71 -10.76 13.17 -17.95
C PRO A 71 -10.10 12.84 -19.30
N GLU A 72 -9.35 13.78 -19.88
CA GLU A 72 -8.66 13.61 -21.15
C GLU A 72 -7.56 12.54 -21.07
N ASP A 73 -6.89 12.41 -19.93
CA ASP A 73 -5.85 11.40 -19.75
C ASP A 73 -6.42 9.97 -19.82
N LEU A 74 -7.70 9.76 -19.51
CA LEU A 74 -8.33 8.43 -19.54
C LEU A 74 -8.54 7.92 -20.97
N THR A 75 -8.54 8.81 -21.97
CA THR A 75 -8.59 8.43 -23.39
C THR A 75 -7.26 7.88 -23.89
N ASN A 76 -6.16 8.12 -23.17
CA ASN A 76 -4.84 7.65 -23.53
C ASN A 76 -4.66 6.18 -23.10
N PRO A 77 -4.42 5.25 -24.03
CA PRO A 77 -4.27 3.83 -23.70
C PRO A 77 -3.04 3.53 -22.81
N ARG A 78 -2.10 4.48 -22.68
CA ARG A 78 -0.93 4.35 -21.78
C ARG A 78 -1.24 4.68 -20.32
N THR A 79 -2.40 5.25 -20.03
CA THR A 79 -2.76 5.71 -18.66
C THR A 79 -2.93 4.53 -17.71
N LEU A 80 -3.68 3.49 -18.09
CA LEU A 80 -3.87 2.32 -17.23
C LEU A 80 -2.56 1.55 -16.97
N PRO A 81 -1.70 1.26 -17.97
CA PRO A 81 -0.37 0.69 -17.71
C PRO A 81 0.48 1.54 -16.75
N ARG A 82 0.40 2.89 -16.86
CA ARG A 82 1.11 3.81 -15.98
C ARG A 82 0.60 3.73 -14.54
N ILE A 83 -0.72 3.69 -14.36
CA ILE A 83 -1.40 3.47 -13.07
C ILE A 83 -0.95 2.13 -12.44
N GLN A 84 -1.00 1.04 -13.20
CA GLN A 84 -0.58 -0.29 -12.74
C GLN A 84 0.91 -0.34 -12.39
N HIS A 85 1.75 0.35 -13.16
CA HIS A 85 3.16 0.44 -12.87
C HIS A 85 3.41 1.22 -11.57
N LEU A 86 2.72 2.35 -11.35
CA LEU A 86 2.78 3.09 -10.10
C LEU A 86 2.36 2.23 -8.90
N HIS A 87 1.24 1.51 -9.01
CA HIS A 87 0.76 0.61 -7.96
C HIS A 87 1.82 -0.45 -7.61
N ARG A 88 2.49 -1.05 -8.60
CA ARG A 88 3.51 -2.09 -8.36
C ARG A 88 4.78 -1.58 -7.67
N LEU A 89 5.18 -0.33 -7.86
CA LEU A 89 6.44 0.20 -7.31
C LEU A 89 6.52 0.15 -5.78
N SER A 90 5.38 0.28 -5.11
CA SER A 90 5.30 0.28 -3.65
C SER A 90 4.15 -0.57 -3.14
N ASN A 91 3.67 -1.50 -3.97
CA ASN A 91 2.50 -2.34 -3.69
C ASN A 91 1.29 -1.51 -3.21
N GLY A 92 1.03 -0.39 -3.89
CA GLY A 92 -0.01 0.58 -3.56
C GLY A 92 0.27 1.46 -2.33
N ARG A 93 1.38 1.23 -1.61
CA ARG A 93 1.74 2.04 -0.43
C ARG A 93 2.27 3.39 -0.85
N ASN A 94 1.92 4.42 -0.11
CA ASN A 94 2.38 5.79 -0.34
C ASN A 94 2.15 6.27 -1.79
N THR A 95 1.09 5.79 -2.44
CA THR A 95 0.69 6.19 -3.78
C THR A 95 -0.76 6.63 -3.80
N ALA A 96 -1.09 7.66 -4.58
CA ALA A 96 -2.47 8.01 -4.87
C ALA A 96 -2.63 8.60 -6.28
N LEU A 97 -3.86 8.56 -6.76
CA LEU A 97 -4.30 9.28 -7.94
C LEU A 97 -4.92 10.60 -7.51
N LEU A 98 -4.58 11.69 -8.19
CA LEU A 98 -5.19 13.00 -8.01
C LEU A 98 -6.03 13.29 -9.25
N PHE A 99 -7.36 13.23 -9.13
CA PHE A 99 -8.26 13.29 -10.29
C PHE A 99 -8.97 14.64 -10.39
N PHE A 100 -8.87 15.30 -11.53
CA PHE A 100 -9.50 16.59 -11.77
C PHE A 100 -10.96 16.45 -12.21
N LEU A 101 -11.90 17.00 -11.44
CA LEU A 101 -13.34 16.87 -11.67
C LEU A 101 -13.94 17.95 -12.59
N GLU A 102 -13.13 18.71 -13.32
CA GLU A 102 -13.63 19.71 -14.26
C GLU A 102 -13.28 19.34 -15.69
N SER A 103 -14.25 19.47 -16.59
CA SER A 103 -14.04 19.31 -18.02
C SER A 103 -13.63 20.66 -18.60
N GLN A 104 -12.48 20.71 -19.28
CA GLN A 104 -11.99 21.97 -19.88
C GLN A 104 -12.94 22.55 -20.92
N ASN A 105 -13.78 21.71 -21.54
CA ASN A 105 -14.63 22.09 -22.66
C ASN A 105 -16.12 22.12 -22.32
N GLY A 106 -16.51 21.96 -21.04
CA GLY A 106 -17.91 21.96 -20.61
C GLY A 106 -18.80 20.87 -21.23
N ALA A 107 -18.21 19.95 -22.01
CA ALA A 107 -18.94 19.07 -22.91
C ALA A 107 -19.42 17.76 -22.26
N GLN A 108 -18.83 17.35 -21.13
CA GLN A 108 -19.20 16.14 -20.40
C GLN A 108 -19.03 16.31 -18.89
N PRO A 109 -19.88 15.69 -18.06
CA PRO A 109 -19.67 15.65 -16.62
C PRO A 109 -18.42 14.82 -16.32
N ALA A 110 -17.38 15.45 -15.76
CA ALA A 110 -16.13 14.77 -15.37
C ALA A 110 -16.35 13.65 -14.32
N MET A 111 -17.53 13.62 -13.70
CA MET A 111 -17.97 12.55 -12.83
C MET A 111 -18.08 11.20 -13.55
N GLN A 112 -18.52 11.17 -14.81
CA GLN A 112 -18.62 9.91 -15.54
C GLN A 112 -17.24 9.26 -15.76
N PRO A 113 -16.23 9.97 -16.33
CA PRO A 113 -14.85 9.49 -16.40
C PRO A 113 -14.25 9.10 -15.03
N PHE A 114 -14.59 9.84 -13.97
CA PHE A 114 -14.15 9.50 -12.60
C PHE A 114 -14.72 8.16 -12.12
N MET A 115 -16.01 7.90 -12.36
CA MET A 115 -16.64 6.62 -12.00
C MET A 115 -16.11 5.47 -12.87
N ASP A 116 -15.90 5.70 -14.16
CA ASP A 116 -15.32 4.72 -15.07
C ASP A 116 -13.89 4.32 -14.64
N LEU A 117 -13.10 5.29 -14.16
CA LEU A 117 -11.80 5.03 -13.57
C LEU A 117 -11.91 4.14 -12.33
N HIS A 118 -12.84 4.41 -11.41
CA HIS A 118 -13.08 3.55 -10.24
C HIS A 118 -13.40 2.10 -10.62
N ILE A 119 -14.31 1.90 -11.58
CA ILE A 119 -14.68 0.57 -12.08
C ILE A 119 -13.45 -0.12 -12.71
N THR A 120 -12.67 0.62 -13.50
CA THR A 120 -11.48 0.10 -14.18
C THR A 120 -10.41 -0.35 -13.18
N LEU A 121 -10.14 0.44 -12.13
CA LEU A 121 -9.19 0.06 -11.08
C LEU A 121 -9.62 -1.20 -10.34
N HIS A 122 -10.91 -1.31 -10.03
CA HIS A 122 -11.47 -2.48 -9.36
C HIS A 122 -11.39 -3.73 -10.25
N SER A 123 -11.76 -3.63 -11.53
CA SER A 123 -11.73 -4.78 -12.45
C SER A 123 -10.32 -5.32 -12.72
N HIS A 124 -9.30 -4.48 -12.56
CA HIS A 124 -7.89 -4.87 -12.75
C HIS A 124 -7.16 -5.19 -11.43
N ASN A 125 -7.88 -5.32 -10.31
CA ASN A 125 -7.32 -5.56 -8.99
C ASN A 125 -6.17 -4.57 -8.65
N CYS A 126 -6.39 -3.29 -8.96
CA CYS A 126 -5.42 -2.21 -8.77
C CYS A 126 -6.01 -1.16 -7.80
N PRO A 127 -6.19 -1.51 -6.51
CA PRO A 127 -6.79 -0.60 -5.54
C PRO A 127 -5.82 0.56 -5.27
N MET A 128 -6.12 1.73 -5.81
CA MET A 128 -5.42 2.97 -5.46
C MET A 128 -6.41 4.03 -5.00
N PRO A 129 -6.06 4.80 -3.95
CA PRO A 129 -6.89 5.91 -3.52
C PRO A 129 -6.93 6.98 -4.60
N ILE A 130 -8.14 7.45 -4.91
CA ILE A 130 -8.37 8.56 -5.83
C ILE A 130 -8.82 9.76 -5.01
N ILE A 131 -8.07 10.86 -5.12
CA ILE A 131 -8.36 12.13 -4.47
C ILE A 131 -9.03 13.02 -5.52
N PRO A 132 -10.34 13.26 -5.43
CA PRO A 132 -11.01 14.17 -6.33
C PRO A 132 -10.60 15.61 -6.05
N LEU A 133 -10.32 16.36 -7.11
CA LEU A 133 -10.12 17.80 -7.08
C LEU A 133 -11.29 18.48 -7.77
N ALA A 134 -12.13 19.12 -6.97
CA ALA A 134 -13.12 20.07 -7.46
C ALA A 134 -12.49 21.46 -7.56
N SER A 135 -12.83 22.20 -8.60
CA SER A 135 -12.53 23.62 -8.67
C SER A 135 -13.40 24.36 -7.66
N SER A 136 -12.78 25.09 -6.73
CA SER A 136 -13.52 25.94 -5.81
C SER A 136 -14.12 27.10 -6.62
N SER A 137 -15.43 27.06 -6.85
CA SER A 137 -16.23 28.08 -7.55
C SER A 137 -16.39 29.35 -6.71
N ALA A 138 -15.29 29.99 -6.35
CA ALA A 138 -15.27 31.26 -5.62
C ALA A 138 -14.22 32.22 -6.20
N GLU A 139 -14.08 32.24 -7.52
CA GLU A 139 -13.49 33.36 -8.26
C GLU A 139 -14.43 33.56 -9.45
N THR A 140 -15.43 34.42 -9.24
CA THR A 140 -16.28 34.99 -10.28
C THR A 140 -15.41 35.82 -11.19
N ASP A 141 -14.78 35.18 -12.17
CA ASP A 141 -14.42 35.77 -13.45
C ASP A 141 -14.12 34.63 -14.42
N ASN A 142 -14.74 34.70 -15.59
CA ASN A 142 -14.71 33.66 -16.63
C ASN A 142 -13.30 33.43 -17.17
N SER A 143 -12.49 32.63 -16.49
CA SER A 143 -11.27 32.05 -17.07
C SER A 143 -10.73 30.95 -16.18
N HIS A 144 -10.54 29.77 -16.79
CA HIS A 144 -9.69 28.66 -16.36
C HIS A 144 -9.67 28.30 -14.87
N ALA A 145 -10.15 27.11 -14.56
CA ALA A 145 -9.99 26.43 -13.29
C ALA A 145 -8.71 26.81 -12.52
N SER A 146 -8.87 27.42 -11.35
CA SER A 146 -7.77 28.06 -10.63
C SER A 146 -6.72 27.02 -10.23
N PRO A 147 -5.49 27.09 -10.79
CA PRO A 147 -4.40 26.16 -10.49
C PRO A 147 -3.98 26.20 -9.00
N ALA A 148 -4.36 27.28 -8.31
CA ALA A 148 -4.20 27.42 -6.87
C ALA A 148 -4.96 26.34 -6.07
N ALA A 149 -6.07 25.80 -6.60
CA ALA A 149 -6.82 24.73 -5.94
C ALA A 149 -6.00 23.45 -5.81
N ALA A 150 -5.26 23.05 -6.86
CA ALA A 150 -4.41 21.87 -6.83
C ALA A 150 -3.22 22.06 -5.87
N GLY A 151 -2.58 23.23 -5.88
CA GLY A 151 -1.53 23.57 -4.92
C GLY A 151 -2.01 23.49 -3.46
N ARG A 152 -3.19 24.08 -3.17
CA ARG A 152 -3.82 24.00 -1.84
C ARG A 152 -4.23 22.58 -1.46
N ALA A 153 -4.73 21.78 -2.40
CA ALA A 153 -5.10 20.40 -2.11
C ALA A 153 -3.86 19.55 -1.77
N LEU A 154 -2.78 19.68 -2.54
CA LEU A 154 -1.50 19.02 -2.26
C LEU A 154 -0.92 19.45 -0.91
N GLN A 155 -1.05 20.74 -0.59
CA GLN A 155 -0.67 21.31 0.70
C GLN A 155 -1.39 20.65 1.87
N THR A 156 -2.72 20.65 1.81
CA THR A 156 -3.60 20.09 2.84
C THR A 156 -3.36 18.59 2.96
N PHE A 157 -3.24 17.90 1.84
CA PHE A 157 -2.95 16.47 1.80
C PHE A 157 -1.62 16.14 2.48
N ARG A 158 -0.53 16.84 2.15
CA ARG A 158 0.78 16.66 2.80
C ARG A 158 0.70 16.92 4.30
N SER A 159 0.03 17.99 4.70
CA SER A 159 -0.12 18.35 6.12
C SER A 159 -0.89 17.27 6.88
N SER A 160 -1.94 16.72 6.27
CA SER A 160 -2.71 15.59 6.79
C SER A 160 -1.88 14.31 6.87
N LEU A 161 -1.04 14.01 5.87
CA LEU A 161 -0.11 12.87 5.91
C LEU A 161 0.90 12.98 7.05
N VAL A 162 1.47 14.17 7.27
CA VAL A 162 2.42 14.38 8.38
C VAL A 162 1.71 14.23 9.73
N ALA A 163 0.53 14.85 9.88
CA ALA A 163 -0.26 14.75 11.11
C ALA A 163 -0.71 13.31 11.40
N SER A 164 -1.18 12.60 10.37
CA SER A 164 -1.65 11.22 10.50
C SER A 164 -0.52 10.26 10.83
N ARG A 165 0.71 10.46 10.34
CA ARG A 165 1.88 9.64 10.75
C ARG A 165 2.22 9.82 12.22
N GLY A 166 2.14 11.04 12.73
CA GLY A 166 2.30 11.29 14.17
C GLY A 166 1.23 10.62 15.03
N ALA A 167 0.01 10.44 14.50
CA ALA A 167 -1.11 9.82 15.21
C ALA A 167 -1.20 8.29 15.00
N ALA A 168 -0.87 7.78 13.81
CA ALA A 168 -1.14 6.42 13.36
C ALA A 168 -0.26 5.36 14.02
N ARG A 169 0.95 5.70 14.52
CA ARG A 169 1.71 4.77 15.38
C ARG A 169 1.03 4.47 16.72
N ARG A 170 -0.06 5.16 17.10
CA ARG A 170 -0.88 4.76 18.25
C ARG A 170 -1.97 3.73 17.90
N ARG A 171 -2.26 3.49 16.62
CA ARG A 171 -3.42 2.67 16.23
C ARG A 171 -3.41 2.21 14.76
N TRP A 172 -2.35 1.54 14.30
CA TRP A 172 -2.37 0.59 13.16
C TRP A 172 -1.03 -0.16 13.12
N PRO A 173 -1.01 -1.45 12.78
CA PRO A 173 -1.45 -1.95 11.49
C PRO A 173 -2.88 -2.54 11.54
N VAL A 174 -3.51 -2.81 10.39
CA VAL A 174 -4.52 -3.87 10.28
C VAL A 174 -3.76 -5.04 10.89
N ASP A 175 -4.21 -5.57 12.02
CA ASP A 175 -3.61 -6.77 12.57
C ASP A 175 -3.97 -7.90 11.61
N THR A 176 -3.33 -7.91 10.44
CA THR A 176 -3.60 -8.84 9.34
C THR A 176 -3.24 -10.24 9.81
N ALA A 177 -2.25 -10.34 10.71
CA ALA A 177 -2.02 -11.53 11.51
C ALA A 177 -3.25 -11.82 12.40
N GLY A 178 -3.74 -10.87 13.20
CA GLY A 178 -4.93 -11.02 14.03
C GLY A 178 -6.21 -11.42 13.26
N ASP A 179 -6.35 -10.94 12.03
CA ASP A 179 -7.49 -11.19 11.16
C ASP A 179 -7.35 -12.51 10.39
N LEU A 180 -6.14 -12.93 10.01
CA LEU A 180 -5.90 -14.13 9.18
C LEU A 180 -5.50 -15.37 9.99
N LEU A 181 -4.77 -15.20 11.09
CA LEU A 181 -4.32 -16.30 11.96
C LEU A 181 -5.49 -17.14 12.53
N PRO A 182 -6.67 -16.58 12.88
CA PRO A 182 -7.80 -17.39 13.30
C PRO A 182 -8.28 -18.40 12.25
N TYR A 183 -7.98 -18.17 10.97
CA TYR A 183 -8.33 -19.07 9.87
C TYR A 183 -7.22 -20.06 9.52
N CYS A 184 -6.04 -19.96 10.15
CA CYS A 184 -5.01 -20.97 10.03
C CYS A 184 -5.49 -22.22 10.77
N THR A 185 -5.60 -23.34 10.04
CA THR A 185 -6.04 -24.59 10.62
C THR A 185 -4.86 -25.52 10.83
N THR A 186 -4.75 -26.09 12.03
CA THR A 186 -3.73 -27.11 12.31
C THR A 186 -4.21 -28.45 11.76
N THR A 187 -3.55 -28.97 10.73
CA THR A 187 -3.75 -30.36 10.31
C THR A 187 -3.00 -31.27 11.28
N ALA A 188 -3.67 -31.65 12.37
CA ALA A 188 -3.11 -32.62 13.30
C ALA A 188 -3.00 -33.99 12.61
N THR A 189 -1.84 -34.30 12.05
CA THR A 189 -1.48 -35.67 11.67
C THR A 189 -0.96 -36.36 12.92
N THR A 190 -1.89 -36.80 13.78
CA THR A 190 -1.56 -37.74 14.86
C THR A 190 -1.10 -39.06 14.23
N THR A 191 0.21 -39.19 14.05
CA THR A 191 0.84 -40.47 13.77
C THR A 191 0.93 -41.21 15.11
N THR A 192 -0.15 -41.89 15.49
CA THR A 192 -0.10 -42.85 16.60
C THR A 192 0.74 -44.03 16.14
N THR A 193 2.03 -44.03 16.48
CA THR A 193 2.89 -45.21 16.32
C THR A 193 2.44 -46.26 17.33
N ASN A 194 1.44 -47.05 16.94
CA ASN A 194 0.99 -48.19 17.72
C ASN A 194 1.89 -49.37 17.36
N ASN A 195 2.96 -49.56 18.14
CA ASN A 195 3.76 -50.78 18.10
C ASN A 195 2.92 -51.90 18.73
N ASN A 196 2.24 -52.68 17.91
CA ASN A 196 1.86 -54.05 18.26
C ASN A 196 1.68 -54.89 16.98
N ASN A 197 2.45 -55.97 16.93
CA ASN A 197 2.25 -57.11 16.04
C ASN A 197 0.79 -57.57 16.12
N GLU A 198 0.08 -57.58 14.98
CA GLU A 198 -0.85 -58.66 14.64
C GLU A 198 -1.30 -58.55 13.18
N THR A 199 -1.14 -59.66 12.46
CA THR A 199 -1.68 -59.94 11.13
C THR A 199 -3.21 -59.94 11.16
N GLY A 200 -3.84 -58.97 10.50
CA GLY A 200 -5.29 -58.96 10.30
C GLY A 200 -5.76 -57.80 9.43
N SER A 201 -6.17 -58.11 8.20
CA SER A 201 -6.79 -57.18 7.26
C SER A 201 -8.07 -56.55 7.83
N SER A 202 -8.15 -55.23 7.96
CA SER A 202 -9.42 -54.48 7.91
C SER A 202 -9.22 -52.96 7.81
N SER A 203 -9.72 -52.40 6.70
CA SER A 203 -10.23 -51.02 6.51
C SER A 203 -9.75 -49.91 7.46
N SER A 204 -8.75 -49.14 7.03
CA SER A 204 -8.38 -47.85 7.59
C SER A 204 -9.48 -46.82 7.31
N SER A 205 -10.38 -46.63 8.28
CA SER A 205 -11.28 -45.47 8.30
C SER A 205 -10.49 -44.27 8.82
N SER A 206 -10.01 -43.42 7.90
CA SER A 206 -9.41 -42.13 8.25
C SER A 206 -10.51 -41.21 8.78
N THR A 207 -10.72 -41.20 10.10
CA THR A 207 -11.57 -40.21 10.74
C THR A 207 -10.82 -38.88 10.73
N SER A 208 -11.12 -38.00 9.77
CA SER A 208 -10.58 -36.64 9.75
C SER A 208 -11.16 -35.87 10.94
N VAL A 209 -10.30 -35.58 11.92
CA VAL A 209 -10.65 -34.64 13.00
C VAL A 209 -10.84 -33.26 12.34
N PRO A 210 -11.92 -32.52 12.64
CA PRO A 210 -12.12 -31.18 12.10
C PRO A 210 -10.94 -30.31 12.51
N ALA A 211 -10.32 -29.68 11.52
CA ALA A 211 -9.12 -28.88 11.73
C ALA A 211 -9.47 -27.70 12.65
N ALA A 212 -8.88 -27.69 13.84
CA ALA A 212 -9.08 -26.62 14.80
C ALA A 212 -8.29 -25.38 14.34
N GLY A 213 -8.92 -24.22 14.43
CA GLY A 213 -8.21 -22.94 14.24
C GLY A 213 -7.24 -22.68 15.39
N LEU A 214 -6.28 -21.78 15.17
CA LEU A 214 -5.35 -21.34 16.22
C LEU A 214 -6.10 -20.77 17.43
N SER A 215 -5.57 -21.03 18.62
CA SER A 215 -6.06 -20.42 19.84
C SER A 215 -5.93 -18.89 19.77
N ARG A 216 -6.86 -18.18 20.41
CA ARG A 216 -6.80 -16.71 20.52
C ARG A 216 -5.46 -16.23 21.12
N ARG A 217 -4.91 -16.99 22.06
CA ARG A 217 -3.61 -16.71 22.68
C ARG A 217 -2.48 -16.80 21.66
N ALA A 218 -2.48 -17.83 20.80
CA ALA A 218 -1.51 -17.97 19.73
C ALA A 218 -1.57 -16.78 18.76
N VAL A 219 -2.78 -16.38 18.37
CA VAL A 219 -3.00 -15.20 17.51
C VAL A 219 -2.37 -13.95 18.14
N GLU A 220 -2.71 -13.64 19.40
CA GLU A 220 -2.20 -12.46 20.10
C GLU A 220 -0.66 -12.47 20.24
N VAL A 221 -0.07 -13.63 20.50
CA VAL A 221 1.40 -13.77 20.65
C VAL A 221 2.12 -13.60 19.31
N LEU A 222 1.62 -14.21 18.23
CA LEU A 222 2.23 -14.08 16.90
C LEU A 222 2.09 -12.66 16.36
N SER A 223 0.91 -12.03 16.50
CA SER A 223 0.70 -10.63 16.13
C SER A 223 1.57 -9.65 16.91
N GLY A 224 1.89 -9.96 18.17
CA GLY A 224 2.77 -9.13 19.00
C GLY A 224 4.26 -9.26 18.67
N ARG A 225 4.67 -10.41 18.10
CA ARG A 225 6.09 -10.74 17.89
C ARG A 225 6.58 -10.45 16.47
N TRP A 226 5.69 -10.46 15.47
CA TRP A 226 5.99 -10.05 14.10
C TRP A 226 5.14 -8.84 13.70
N PHE A 227 5.76 -7.79 13.17
CA PHE A 227 5.07 -6.53 12.85
C PHE A 227 4.20 -6.63 11.59
N SER A 228 4.40 -7.66 10.77
CA SER A 228 3.56 -7.91 9.60
C SER A 228 3.48 -9.39 9.25
N PHE A 229 2.42 -9.78 8.55
CA PHE A 229 2.26 -11.13 8.05
C PHE A 229 3.42 -11.57 7.13
N GLY A 230 3.95 -10.67 6.29
CA GLY A 230 5.11 -10.97 5.45
C GLY A 230 6.40 -11.23 6.24
N GLU A 231 6.56 -10.58 7.39
CA GLU A 231 7.68 -10.80 8.32
C GLU A 231 7.53 -12.15 9.03
N LEU A 232 6.31 -12.49 9.47
CA LEU A 232 6.02 -13.83 10.01
C LEU A 232 6.37 -14.92 9.00
N LEU A 233 6.01 -14.75 7.72
CA LEU A 233 6.32 -15.75 6.70
C LEU A 233 7.82 -15.84 6.41
N ARG A 234 8.47 -14.72 6.14
CA ARG A 234 9.89 -14.69 5.74
C ARG A 234 10.83 -15.05 6.89
N ASP A 235 10.60 -14.47 8.05
CA ASP A 235 11.54 -14.55 9.17
C ASP A 235 11.10 -15.64 10.16
N GLY A 236 9.78 -15.81 10.37
CA GLY A 236 9.20 -16.82 11.26
C GLY A 236 9.00 -18.21 10.63
N VAL A 237 8.48 -18.33 9.40
CA VAL A 237 8.15 -19.66 8.83
C VAL A 237 9.27 -20.19 7.93
N ALA A 238 9.91 -19.34 7.13
CA ALA A 238 10.88 -19.78 6.13
C ALA A 238 12.22 -20.23 6.74
N THR A 239 12.61 -19.69 7.90
CA THR A 239 13.90 -20.01 8.55
C THR A 239 13.73 -21.05 9.67
N GLU A 240 14.74 -21.91 9.89
CA GLU A 240 14.68 -22.91 10.98
C GLU A 240 14.62 -22.24 12.36
N GLU A 241 15.37 -21.15 12.52
CA GLU A 241 15.38 -20.37 13.76
C GLU A 241 14.03 -19.70 14.01
N GLY A 242 13.43 -19.11 12.97
CA GLY A 242 12.06 -18.57 13.05
C GLY A 242 11.04 -19.63 13.41
N ARG A 243 11.13 -20.84 12.83
CA ARG A 243 10.21 -21.94 13.13
C ARG A 243 10.30 -22.34 14.59
N ARG A 244 11.53 -22.40 15.12
CA ARG A 244 11.79 -22.64 16.55
C ARG A 244 11.16 -21.55 17.41
N GLU A 245 11.30 -20.29 17.03
CA GLU A 245 10.68 -19.16 17.75
C GLU A 245 9.15 -19.19 17.72
N VAL A 246 8.53 -19.56 16.59
CA VAL A 246 7.08 -19.73 16.48
C VAL A 246 6.60 -20.81 17.45
N ARG A 247 7.24 -21.99 17.46
CA ARG A 247 6.90 -23.08 18.40
C ARG A 247 7.11 -22.69 19.86
N GLU A 248 8.18 -21.97 20.19
CA GLU A 248 8.43 -21.48 21.54
C GLU A 248 7.35 -20.47 21.98
N ALA A 249 6.88 -19.64 21.05
CA ALA A 249 5.90 -18.60 21.33
C ALA A 249 4.48 -19.13 21.56
N VAL A 250 4.02 -20.11 20.74
CA VAL A 250 2.64 -20.60 20.78
C VAL A 250 2.48 -22.06 21.23
N GLY A 251 3.60 -22.74 21.51
CA GLY A 251 3.63 -24.17 21.84
C GLY A 251 3.83 -25.05 20.60
N ASP A 252 4.42 -26.23 20.79
CA ASP A 252 4.84 -27.12 19.69
C ASP A 252 3.67 -27.51 18.77
N ALA A 253 2.50 -27.83 19.33
CA ALA A 253 1.36 -28.29 18.54
C ALA A 253 0.77 -27.19 17.63
N GLU A 254 0.56 -25.99 18.17
CA GLU A 254 0.03 -24.86 17.39
C GLU A 254 1.10 -24.30 16.45
N GLY A 255 2.36 -24.26 16.91
CA GLY A 255 3.50 -23.78 16.13
C GLY A 255 3.77 -24.66 14.92
N GLU A 256 3.74 -25.98 15.07
CA GLU A 256 3.82 -26.91 13.92
C GLU A 256 2.67 -26.69 12.94
N GLY A 257 1.46 -26.42 13.41
CA GLY A 257 0.33 -26.12 12.52
C GLY A 257 0.54 -24.85 11.69
N VAL A 258 1.03 -23.77 12.31
CA VAL A 258 1.39 -22.52 11.61
C VAL A 258 2.47 -22.77 10.57
N VAL A 259 3.53 -23.48 10.96
CA VAL A 259 4.69 -23.77 10.10
C VAL A 259 4.30 -24.69 8.94
N ALA A 260 3.53 -25.74 9.19
CA ALA A 260 3.11 -26.69 8.16
C ALA A 260 2.15 -26.06 7.16
N PHE A 261 1.17 -25.29 7.66
CA PHE A 261 0.18 -24.63 6.81
C PHE A 261 0.84 -23.64 5.84
N TRP A 262 1.72 -22.78 6.35
CA TRP A 262 2.35 -21.73 5.54
C TRP A 262 3.63 -22.18 4.84
N GLY A 263 4.36 -23.14 5.39
CA GLY A 263 5.58 -23.69 4.79
C GLY A 263 5.30 -24.40 3.46
N PHE A 264 4.15 -25.06 3.33
CA PHE A 264 3.73 -25.71 2.08
C PHE A 264 3.41 -24.70 0.97
N GLU A 265 2.62 -23.67 1.30
CA GLU A 265 2.27 -22.57 0.39
C GLU A 265 3.51 -21.77 -0.06
N PHE A 266 4.47 -21.54 0.84
CA PHE A 266 5.65 -20.73 0.51
C PHE A 266 6.71 -21.51 -0.30
N ALA A 267 6.85 -22.82 -0.05
CA ALA A 267 7.79 -23.68 -0.79
C ALA A 267 7.36 -23.93 -2.25
N THR A 268 6.09 -23.72 -2.58
CA THR A 268 5.54 -23.91 -3.94
C THR A 268 5.51 -22.61 -4.77
N ALA A 269 5.79 -21.46 -4.15
CA ALA A 269 5.71 -20.14 -4.78
C ALA A 269 7.06 -19.51 -5.17
N GLY A 270 8.18 -20.22 -4.92
CA GLY A 270 9.54 -19.82 -5.33
C GLY A 270 10.07 -20.67 -6.48
#